data_AF-A0A3C0UWF4-F1
#
_entry.id   AF-A0A3C0UWF4-F1
#
_cell.length_a   1.000
_cell.length_b   1.000
_cell.length_c   1.000
_cell.angle_alpha   90.00
_cell.angle_beta   90.00
_cell.angle_gamma   90.00
#
_symmetry.space_group_name_H-M   'P 1'
#
loop_
_entity.id
_entity.type
_entity.pdbx_description
1 polymer ?
#
loop_
_entity_poly.entity_id
_entity_poly.type
_entity_poly.pdbx_seq_one_letter_code
_entity_poly.pdbx_strand_id
1 'polypeptide(L)'
;GVAALFVLAGADFLAVAQLLIYVGGVLILLLFGVMLTHRADRTDSQQANIVLTTHVNHFWGTVVALAIFGGLFWLIVHANFLILHGPDDVIDPAVRSTTLRQFGIHLMTTHVWAFEVIGILLLMALIGATYLAVKREK
;
A
#
# COMPACT_ATOMS: atom_id res chain seq x y z
N GLY A 1 -12.98 0.73 4.36
CA GLY A 1 -12.94 2.13 3.90
C GLY A 1 -12.46 2.20 2.47
N VAL A 2 -11.14 2.17 2.25
CA VAL A 2 -10.53 2.37 0.92
C VAL A 2 -11.04 1.40 -0.16
N ALA A 3 -11.20 0.11 0.15
CA ALA A 3 -11.76 -0.85 -0.81
C ALA A 3 -13.19 -0.46 -1.27
N ALA A 4 -14.01 0.11 -0.38
CA ALA A 4 -15.33 0.61 -0.76
C ALA A 4 -15.23 1.84 -1.67
N LEU A 5 -14.25 2.73 -1.46
CA LEU A 5 -13.98 3.83 -2.38
C LEU A 5 -13.58 3.33 -3.78
N PHE A 6 -12.82 2.24 -3.87
CA PHE A 6 -12.51 1.61 -5.17
C PHE A 6 -13.74 1.01 -5.84
N VAL A 7 -14.65 0.38 -5.10
CA VAL A 7 -15.94 -0.07 -5.67
C VAL A 7 -16.76 1.12 -6.17
N LEU A 8 -16.85 2.20 -5.39
CA LEU A 8 -17.57 3.42 -5.79
C LEU A 8 -16.94 4.08 -7.03
N ALA A 9 -15.63 3.94 -7.23
CA ALA A 9 -14.90 4.43 -8.38
C ALA A 9 -14.93 3.48 -9.61
N GLY A 10 -15.67 2.36 -9.56
CA GLY A 10 -15.72 1.38 -10.65
C GLY A 10 -14.46 0.50 -10.80
N ALA A 11 -13.58 0.53 -9.80
CA ALA A 11 -12.31 -0.20 -9.78
C ALA A 11 -12.42 -1.55 -9.05
N ASP A 12 -13.30 -2.44 -9.53
CA ASP A 12 -13.68 -3.69 -8.85
C ASP A 12 -12.49 -4.62 -8.56
N PHE A 13 -11.58 -4.78 -9.52
CA PHE A 13 -10.38 -5.60 -9.34
C PHE A 13 -9.51 -5.09 -8.19
N LEU A 14 -9.29 -3.77 -8.13
CA LEU A 14 -8.44 -3.13 -7.13
C LEU A 14 -9.07 -3.21 -5.73
N ALA A 15 -10.39 -3.08 -5.66
CA ALA A 15 -11.13 -3.29 -4.41
C ALA A 15 -10.91 -4.70 -3.84
N VAL A 16 -11.01 -5.74 -4.68
CA VAL A 16 -10.79 -7.14 -4.27
C VAL A 16 -9.32 -7.38 -3.94
N ALA A 17 -8.38 -6.89 -4.76
CA ALA A 17 -6.95 -7.01 -4.51
C ALA A 17 -6.53 -6.35 -3.17
N GLN A 18 -7.13 -5.22 -2.81
CA GLN A 18 -6.90 -4.54 -1.53
C GLN A 18 -7.29 -5.45 -0.34
N LEU A 19 -8.36 -6.22 -0.45
CA LEU A 19 -8.75 -7.15 0.60
C LEU A 19 -7.84 -8.39 0.62
N LEU A 20 -7.57 -9.00 -0.54
CA LEU A 20 -6.80 -10.24 -0.61
C LEU A 20 -5.32 -10.05 -0.23
N ILE A 21 -4.65 -9.05 -0.80
CA ILE A 21 -3.19 -8.90 -0.67
C ILE A 21 -2.86 -8.11 0.60
N TYR A 22 -3.49 -6.95 0.80
CA TYR A 22 -3.14 -6.08 1.91
C TYR A 22 -3.73 -6.60 3.23
N VAL A 23 -5.05 -6.85 3.29
CA VAL A 23 -5.66 -7.37 4.53
C VAL A 23 -5.31 -8.84 4.72
N GLY A 24 -5.46 -9.68 3.69
CA GLY A 24 -5.24 -11.12 3.78
C GLY A 24 -3.77 -11.54 3.94
N GLY A 25 -2.84 -10.83 3.31
CA GLY A 25 -1.41 -11.15 3.37
C GLY A 25 -0.66 -10.29 4.36
N VAL A 26 -0.47 -9.02 4.01
CA VAL A 26 0.48 -8.11 4.68
C VAL A 26 0.07 -7.80 6.12
N LEU A 27 -1.18 -7.38 6.33
CA LEU A 27 -1.67 -6.98 7.65
C LEU A 27 -1.65 -8.17 8.61
N ILE A 28 -2.11 -9.34 8.17
CA ILE A 28 -2.11 -10.54 9.01
C ILE A 28 -0.68 -10.98 9.37
N LEU A 29 0.27 -10.96 8.41
CA LEU A 29 1.68 -11.24 8.70
C LEU A 29 2.27 -10.25 9.72
N LEU A 30 1.98 -8.96 9.57
CA LEU A 30 2.41 -7.93 10.51
C LEU A 30 1.81 -8.17 11.90
N LEU A 31 0.52 -8.50 11.98
CA LEU A 31 -0.15 -8.81 13.25
C LEU A 31 0.49 -10.03 13.93
N PHE A 32 0.82 -11.09 13.19
CA PHE A 32 1.57 -12.22 13.75
C PHE A 32 2.95 -11.80 14.25
N GLY A 33 3.68 -11.01 13.47
CA GLY A 33 5.00 -10.49 13.87
C GLY A 33 4.92 -9.69 15.17
N VAL A 34 4.01 -8.71 15.25
CA VAL A 34 3.81 -7.89 16.45
C VAL A 34 3.35 -8.76 17.63
N MET A 35 2.42 -9.69 17.43
CA MET A 35 1.92 -10.55 18.51
C MET A 35 3.02 -11.46 19.09
N LEU A 36 3.94 -11.95 18.24
CA LEU A 36 5.08 -12.76 18.68
C LEU A 36 6.14 -11.93 19.39
N THR A 37 6.45 -10.72 18.91
CA THR A 37 7.45 -9.83 19.53
C THR A 37 6.94 -9.18 20.83
N HIS A 38 5.65 -8.86 20.92
CA HIS A 38 5.06 -8.14 22.06
C HIS A 38 5.11 -8.90 23.41
N ARG A 39 5.33 -10.23 23.39
CA ARG A 39 5.53 -11.01 24.62
C ARG A 39 6.98 -11.05 25.11
N ALA A 40 7.96 -10.85 24.25
CA ALA A 40 9.37 -10.94 24.62
C ALA A 40 9.80 -9.83 25.60
N ASP A 41 9.17 -8.66 25.54
CA ASP A 41 9.52 -7.49 26.38
C ASP A 41 8.72 -7.39 27.69
N ARG A 42 7.72 -8.25 27.91
CA ARG A 42 6.85 -8.14 29.10
C ARG A 42 7.34 -8.87 30.34
N THR A 43 8.47 -9.57 30.28
CA THR A 43 8.98 -10.35 31.41
C THR A 43 10.04 -9.61 32.24
N ASP A 44 10.51 -8.42 31.84
CA ASP A 44 11.59 -7.74 32.58
C ASP A 44 11.47 -6.21 32.74
N SER A 45 10.33 -5.59 32.37
CA SER A 45 10.19 -4.14 32.59
C SER A 45 8.74 -3.73 32.84
N GLN A 46 8.32 -3.87 34.09
CA GLN A 46 7.29 -3.01 34.70
C GLN A 46 7.84 -1.60 35.02
N GLN A 47 9.02 -1.25 34.50
CA GLN A 47 9.40 0.14 34.31
C GLN A 47 8.71 0.65 33.06
N ALA A 48 7.70 1.50 33.29
CA ALA A 48 7.17 2.39 32.28
C ALA A 48 8.34 2.90 31.43
N ASN A 49 8.37 2.49 30.16
CA ASN A 49 9.26 3.04 29.15
C ASN A 49 8.79 4.46 28.83
N ILE A 50 8.79 5.33 29.86
CA ILE A 50 8.88 6.77 29.71
C ILE A 50 10.28 7.03 29.22
N VAL A 51 10.51 6.73 27.94
CA VAL A 51 11.55 7.38 27.18
C VAL A 51 11.17 8.85 27.21
N LEU A 52 11.68 9.57 28.21
CA LEU A 52 11.75 11.02 28.24
C LEU A 52 12.73 11.47 27.13
N THR A 53 12.40 11.16 25.87
CA THR A 53 12.91 11.91 24.73
C THR A 53 12.16 13.23 24.75
N THR A 54 12.53 14.10 25.69
CA THR A 54 12.01 15.47 25.82
C THR A 54 12.39 16.35 24.61
N HIS A 55 13.22 15.84 23.70
CA HIS A 55 13.53 16.46 22.41
C HIS A 55 12.99 15.65 21.22
N VAL A 56 11.70 15.31 21.23
CA VAL A 56 11.00 15.15 19.94
C VAL A 56 10.87 16.55 19.38
N ASN A 57 11.52 16.83 18.24
CA ASN A 57 11.41 18.11 17.55
C ASN A 57 10.02 18.26 16.91
N HIS A 58 8.97 18.21 17.74
CA HIS A 58 7.56 18.19 17.37
C HIS A 58 7.20 19.44 16.56
N PHE A 59 7.85 20.56 16.85
CA PHE A 59 7.70 21.78 16.09
C PHE A 59 8.07 21.59 14.61
N TRP A 60 9.28 21.08 14.33
CA TRP A 60 9.69 20.84 12.94
C TRP A 60 8.93 19.70 12.27
N GLY A 61 8.62 18.62 13.01
CA GLY A 61 7.81 17.52 12.48
C GLY A 61 6.42 17.99 12.03
N THR A 62 5.76 18.80 12.85
CA THR A 62 4.47 19.38 12.53
C THR A 62 4.57 20.40 11.40
N VAL A 63 5.62 21.25 11.37
CA VAL A 63 5.85 22.21 10.26
C VAL A 63 6.01 21.48 8.93
N VAL A 64 6.83 20.42 8.86
CA VAL A 64 7.03 19.64 7.63
C VAL A 64 5.74 18.93 7.22
N ALA A 65 5.01 18.33 8.17
CA ALA A 65 3.73 17.69 7.88
C ALA A 65 2.70 18.68 7.33
N LEU A 66 2.61 19.88 7.91
CA LEU A 66 1.71 20.94 7.44
C LEU A 66 2.13 21.49 6.07
N ALA A 67 3.43 21.64 5.83
CA ALA A 67 3.94 22.09 4.54
C ALA A 67 3.59 21.09 3.42
N ILE A 68 3.81 19.79 3.66
CA ILE A 68 3.46 18.72 2.72
C ILE A 68 1.95 18.65 2.52
N PHE A 69 1.17 18.65 3.60
CA PHE A 69 -0.30 18.61 3.53
C PHE A 69 -0.87 19.82 2.81
N GLY A 70 -0.42 21.03 3.16
CA GLY A 70 -0.83 22.27 2.51
C GLY A 70 -0.44 22.32 1.04
N GLY A 71 0.77 21.86 0.69
CA GLY A 71 1.22 21.75 -0.69
C GLY A 71 0.38 20.78 -1.52
N LEU A 72 0.11 19.58 -1.00
CA LEU A 72 -0.78 18.60 -1.64
C LEU A 72 -2.21 19.11 -1.77
N PHE A 73 -2.74 19.75 -0.72
CA PHE A 73 -4.10 20.32 -0.73
C PHE A 73 -4.21 21.44 -1.77
N TRP A 74 -3.23 22.34 -1.82
CA TRP A 74 -3.18 23.41 -2.80
C TRP A 74 -3.10 22.87 -4.23
N LEU A 75 -2.26 21.85 -4.45
CA LEU A 75 -2.13 21.16 -5.74
C LEU A 75 -3.46 20.51 -6.17
N ILE A 76 -4.17 19.82 -5.26
CA ILE A 76 -5.44 19.17 -5.58
C ILE A 76 -6.53 20.20 -5.92
N VAL A 77 -6.61 21.31 -5.17
CA VAL A 77 -7.63 22.35 -5.44
C VAL A 77 -7.36 23.09 -6.75
N HIS A 78 -6.09 23.26 -7.13
CA HIS A 78 -5.71 23.92 -8.40
C HIS A 78 -5.54 22.94 -9.56
N ALA A 79 -5.64 21.64 -9.33
CA ALA A 79 -5.58 20.64 -10.37
C ALA A 79 -6.84 20.74 -11.24
N ASN A 80 -6.65 21.02 -12.53
CA ASN A 80 -7.74 21.01 -13.48
C ASN A 80 -8.04 19.56 -13.90
N PHE A 81 -8.98 18.91 -13.21
CA PHE A 81 -9.45 17.55 -13.54
C PHE A 81 -10.24 17.48 -14.84
N LEU A 82 -10.53 18.62 -15.48
CA LEU A 82 -11.29 18.69 -16.73
C LEU A 82 -10.55 18.03 -17.92
N ILE A 83 -9.22 17.89 -17.85
CA ILE A 83 -8.41 17.23 -18.88
C ILE A 83 -8.58 15.70 -18.87
N LEU A 84 -9.17 15.12 -17.81
CA LEU A 84 -9.40 13.67 -17.73
C LEU A 84 -10.68 13.21 -18.45
N HIS A 85 -11.59 14.11 -18.82
CA HIS A 85 -12.76 13.77 -19.65
C HIS A 85 -12.43 14.07 -21.12
N GLY A 86 -11.74 13.15 -21.78
CA GLY A 86 -11.62 13.16 -23.24
C GLY A 86 -13.00 12.97 -23.89
N PRO A 87 -13.21 13.40 -25.16
CA PRO A 87 -14.51 13.32 -25.87
C PRO A 87 -15.10 11.92 -26.08
N ASP A 88 -14.51 10.89 -25.50
CA ASP A 88 -14.79 9.49 -25.77
C ASP A 88 -15.71 8.85 -24.71
N ASP A 89 -16.24 9.65 -23.77
CA ASP A 89 -17.13 9.21 -22.69
C ASP A 89 -18.60 8.99 -23.16
N VAL A 90 -18.75 8.54 -24.42
CA VAL A 90 -19.92 7.77 -24.81
C VAL A 90 -19.75 6.39 -24.17
N ILE A 91 -20.30 6.27 -22.96
CA ILE A 91 -20.53 5.00 -22.29
C ILE A 91 -21.38 4.15 -23.24
N ASP A 92 -20.74 3.34 -24.06
CA ASP A 92 -21.41 2.27 -24.78
C ASP A 92 -21.75 1.20 -23.73
N PRO A 93 -23.04 0.99 -23.39
CA PRO A 93 -23.44 0.01 -22.39
C PRO A 93 -23.08 -1.43 -22.81
N ALA A 94 -22.65 -1.65 -24.05
CA ALA A 94 -22.19 -2.95 -24.55
C ALA A 94 -20.76 -3.33 -24.12
N VAL A 95 -19.95 -2.40 -23.61
CA VAL A 95 -18.57 -2.66 -23.17
C VAL A 95 -18.47 -2.60 -21.64
N ARG A 96 -19.29 -3.38 -20.93
CA ARG A 96 -18.94 -3.84 -19.57
C ARG A 96 -17.83 -4.88 -19.65
N SER A 97 -16.70 -4.54 -20.26
CA SER A 97 -15.49 -5.33 -20.05
C SER A 97 -15.13 -5.24 -18.57
N THR A 98 -15.00 -6.37 -17.90
CA THR A 98 -14.59 -6.38 -16.49
C THR A 98 -13.26 -5.63 -16.36
N THR A 99 -13.13 -4.74 -15.37
CA THR A 99 -11.91 -3.98 -15.10
C THR A 99 -10.68 -4.91 -15.02
N LEU A 100 -10.89 -6.12 -14.50
CA LEU A 100 -9.90 -7.21 -14.48
C LEU A 100 -9.41 -7.61 -15.88
N ARG A 101 -10.30 -7.80 -16.86
CA ARG A 101 -9.92 -8.23 -18.21
C ARG A 101 -9.08 -7.18 -18.91
N GLN A 102 -9.47 -5.91 -18.83
CA GLN A 102 -8.73 -4.81 -19.45
C GLN A 102 -7.35 -4.62 -18.80
N PHE A 103 -7.29 -4.65 -17.46
CA PHE A 103 -6.02 -4.63 -16.73
C PHE A 103 -5.13 -5.82 -17.10
N GLY A 104 -5.69 -7.03 -17.14
CA GLY A 104 -4.95 -8.25 -17.48
C GLY A 104 -4.34 -8.18 -18.87
N ILE A 105 -5.09 -7.71 -19.87
CA ILE A 105 -4.56 -7.54 -21.23
C ILE A 105 -3.44 -6.51 -21.26
N HIS A 106 -3.62 -5.33 -20.65
CA HIS A 106 -2.57 -4.31 -20.62
C HIS A 106 -1.32 -4.75 -19.85
N LEU A 107 -1.47 -5.56 -18.81
CA LEU A 107 -0.36 -6.12 -18.05
C LEU A 107 0.41 -7.15 -18.88
N MET A 108 -0.30 -8.01 -19.61
CA MET A 108 0.27 -9.10 -20.42
C MET A 108 0.73 -8.67 -21.83
N THR A 109 0.46 -7.43 -22.25
CA THR A 109 0.85 -6.95 -23.60
C THR A 109 1.70 -5.69 -23.53
N THR A 110 1.14 -4.59 -23.03
CA THR A 110 1.81 -3.28 -23.01
C THR A 110 2.85 -3.18 -21.89
N HIS A 111 2.55 -3.73 -20.71
CA HIS A 111 3.36 -3.58 -19.49
C HIS A 111 4.09 -4.86 -19.07
N VAL A 112 4.39 -5.75 -20.02
CA VAL A 112 5.07 -7.04 -19.76
C VAL A 112 6.40 -6.85 -19.02
N TRP A 113 7.16 -5.82 -19.40
CA TRP A 113 8.43 -5.49 -18.74
C TRP A 113 8.23 -5.15 -17.25
N ALA A 114 7.21 -4.36 -16.92
CA ALA A 114 6.92 -4.03 -15.53
C ALA A 114 6.46 -5.26 -14.74
N PHE A 115 5.64 -6.12 -15.36
CA PHE A 115 5.21 -7.38 -14.75
C PHE A 115 6.39 -8.30 -14.41
N GLU A 116 7.33 -8.46 -15.35
CA GLU A 116 8.51 -9.30 -15.15
C GLU A 116 9.41 -8.77 -14.02
N VAL A 117 9.68 -7.47 -14.00
CA VAL A 117 10.51 -6.84 -12.96
C VAL A 117 9.88 -7.02 -11.57
N ILE A 118 8.56 -6.88 -11.46
CA ILE A 118 7.84 -7.13 -10.19
C ILE A 118 7.92 -8.62 -9.82
N GLY A 119 7.81 -9.53 -10.79
CA GLY A 119 7.97 -10.97 -10.58
C GLY A 119 9.36 -11.32 -10.01
N ILE A 120 10.43 -10.77 -10.60
CA ILE A 120 11.80 -10.92 -10.10
C ILE A 120 11.94 -10.32 -8.70
N LEU A 121 11.35 -9.15 -8.44
CA LEU A 121 11.37 -8.51 -7.13
C LEU A 121 10.69 -9.40 -6.07
N LEU A 122 9.54 -9.98 -6.38
CA LEU A 122 8.83 -10.91 -5.47
C LEU A 122 9.63 -12.19 -5.23
N LEU A 123 10.31 -12.72 -6.26
CA LEU A 123 11.20 -13.85 -6.13
C LEU A 123 12.39 -13.53 -5.22
N MET A 124 13.01 -12.37 -5.39
CA MET A 124 14.08 -11.89 -4.50
C MET A 124 13.59 -11.69 -3.06
N ALA A 125 12.38 -11.16 -2.87
CA ALA A 125 11.78 -11.00 -1.55
C ALA A 125 11.55 -12.36 -0.86
N LEU A 126 11.07 -13.36 -1.59
CA LEU A 126 10.90 -14.73 -1.09
C LEU A 126 12.25 -15.34 -0.67
N ILE A 127 13.25 -15.27 -1.54
CA ILE A 127 14.60 -15.76 -1.24
C ILE A 127 15.18 -15.06 -0.01
N GLY A 128 15.03 -13.73 0.07
CA GLY A 128 15.48 -12.93 1.21
C GLY A 128 14.79 -13.31 2.51
N ALA A 129 13.47 -13.50 2.48
CA ALA A 129 12.70 -13.94 3.64
C ALA A 129 13.10 -15.35 4.10
N THR A 130 13.27 -16.29 3.18
CA THR A 130 13.73 -17.65 3.50
C THR A 130 15.14 -17.64 4.06
N TYR A 131 16.07 -16.88 3.47
CA TYR A 131 17.45 -16.78 3.96
C TYR A 131 17.51 -16.21 5.39
N LEU A 132 16.68 -15.20 5.69
CA LEU A 132 16.61 -14.62 7.04
C LEU A 132 15.97 -15.56 8.06
N ALA A 133 14.99 -16.37 7.65
CA ALA A 133 14.33 -17.34 8.52
C ALA A 133 15.21 -18.54 8.88
N VAL A 134 16.26 -18.83 8.11
CA VAL A 134 17.19 -19.94 8.38
C VAL A 134 18.07 -19.59 9.58
N LYS A 135 17.79 -20.25 10.72
CA LYS A 135 18.62 -20.21 11.92
C LYS A 135 19.96 -20.90 11.64
N ARG A 136 21.07 -20.15 11.68
CA ARG A 136 22.40 -20.75 11.68
C ARG A 136 22.71 -21.25 13.09
N GLU A 137 22.56 -22.54 13.33
CA GLU A 137 23.20 -23.18 14.49
C GLU A 137 24.70 -23.25 14.23
N LYS A 138 25.48 -22.63 15.13
CA LYS A 138 26.90 -22.92 15.29
C LYS A 138 27.03 -24.00 16.35
#